data_AF-A0A925V8R2-F1
#
_entry.id   AF-A0A925V8R2-F1
#
_cell.length_a   1.000
_cell.length_b   1.000
_cell.length_c   1.000
_cell.angle_alpha   90.00
_cell.angle_beta   90.00
_cell.angle_gamma   90.00
#
_symmetry.space_group_name_H-M   'P 1'
#
loop_
_entity.id
_entity.type
_entity.pdbx_description
1 polymer ?
#
loop_
_entity_poly.entity_id
_entity_poly.type
_entity_poly.pdbx_seq_one_letter_code
_entity_poly.pdbx_strand_id
1 'polypeptide(L)'
;DAVFEMALELRARCINLVEPFGVPVGVDEGAACFARVCDRARPLGLVVLLEAMPFSGIPTLAHAWSIVQRADRPNAALTVDLWHVLRGGVDPLLLSQIPGDRVGTVQIADGAADPGEDLLADLYRRLLPGDGALPLRPLLEGLHRMDALTNVGVEVFGPALSSLSPEEIGRRSRRALELALQGLGRSG
;
A
#
# COMPACT_ATOMS: atom_id res chain seq x y z
N ASP A 1 -14.77 -16.26 10.61
CA ASP A 1 -14.02 -15.64 9.49
C ASP A 1 -12.77 -15.03 10.10
N ALA A 2 -11.70 -15.81 10.19
CA ALA A 2 -10.62 -15.59 11.16
C ALA A 2 -9.95 -14.21 11.03
N VAL A 3 -9.87 -13.64 9.81
CA VAL A 3 -9.29 -12.31 9.59
C VAL A 3 -10.12 -11.21 10.26
N PHE A 4 -11.44 -11.30 10.22
CA PHE A 4 -12.30 -10.32 10.87
C PHE A 4 -12.26 -10.45 12.40
N GLU A 5 -12.21 -11.68 12.91
CA GLU A 5 -12.05 -11.93 14.35
C GLU A 5 -10.72 -11.33 14.85
N MET A 6 -9.61 -11.58 14.16
CA MET A 6 -8.32 -10.97 14.47
C MET A 6 -8.36 -9.44 14.39
N ALA A 7 -9.00 -8.87 13.36
CA ALA A 7 -9.13 -7.42 13.21
C ALA A 7 -9.87 -6.80 14.40
N LEU A 8 -10.93 -7.44 14.90
CA LEU A 8 -11.67 -6.97 16.08
C LEU A 8 -10.84 -7.09 17.37
N GLU A 9 -10.16 -8.21 17.57
CA GLU A 9 -9.30 -8.42 18.75
C GLU A 9 -8.15 -7.40 18.81
N LEU A 10 -7.53 -7.12 17.66
CA LEU A 10 -6.46 -6.14 17.52
C LEU A 10 -6.97 -4.70 17.46
N ARG A 11 -8.29 -4.48 17.45
CA ARG A 11 -8.93 -3.16 17.26
C ARG A 11 -8.42 -2.46 15.99
N ALA A 12 -8.17 -3.23 14.95
CA ALA A 12 -7.78 -2.72 13.65
C ALA A 12 -8.91 -1.86 13.07
N ARG A 13 -8.54 -0.79 12.38
CA ARG A 13 -9.50 0.07 11.65
C ARG A 13 -9.74 -0.40 10.22
N CYS A 14 -8.79 -1.15 9.69
CA CYS A 14 -8.78 -1.57 8.31
C CYS A 14 -8.15 -2.96 8.16
N ILE A 15 -8.46 -3.59 7.04
CA ILE A 15 -7.84 -4.83 6.59
C ILE A 15 -7.25 -4.60 5.20
N ASN A 16 -6.04 -5.10 4.97
CA ASN A 16 -5.41 -5.05 3.66
C ASN A 16 -5.80 -6.32 2.87
N LEU A 17 -6.22 -6.14 1.63
CA LEU A 17 -6.65 -7.21 0.73
C LEU A 17 -5.78 -7.21 -0.52
N VAL A 18 -5.18 -8.38 -0.76
CA VAL A 18 -4.32 -8.65 -1.90
C VAL A 18 -4.84 -9.86 -2.68
N GLU A 19 -4.64 -9.84 -3.99
CA GLU A 19 -4.65 -11.03 -4.84
C GLU A 19 -3.18 -11.34 -5.13
N PRO A 20 -2.57 -12.43 -4.62
CA PRO A 20 -1.15 -12.71 -4.83
C PRO A 20 -0.86 -13.83 -5.86
N PHE A 21 -1.88 -14.44 -6.47
CA PHE A 21 -1.72 -15.66 -7.26
C PHE A 21 -1.38 -15.40 -8.73
N GLY A 22 -1.44 -14.14 -9.18
CA GLY A 22 -1.00 -13.77 -10.54
C GLY A 22 -2.01 -14.15 -11.62
N VAL A 23 -3.20 -14.59 -11.24
CA VAL A 23 -4.29 -14.88 -12.18
C VAL A 23 -4.95 -13.55 -12.53
N PRO A 24 -4.94 -13.10 -13.81
CA PRO A 24 -5.53 -11.82 -14.19
C PRO A 24 -6.98 -11.69 -13.71
N VAL A 25 -7.27 -10.61 -12.99
CA VAL A 25 -8.62 -10.31 -12.49
C VAL A 25 -9.23 -9.25 -13.38
N GLY A 26 -10.42 -9.48 -13.92
CA GLY A 26 -11.15 -8.43 -14.63
C GLY A 26 -11.73 -7.41 -13.66
N VAL A 27 -11.82 -6.13 -14.06
CA VAL A 27 -12.34 -5.05 -13.19
C VAL A 27 -13.73 -5.38 -12.62
N ASP A 28 -14.66 -5.89 -13.44
CA ASP A 28 -16.03 -6.19 -13.00
C ASP A 28 -16.09 -7.35 -12.01
N GLU A 29 -15.31 -8.42 -12.26
CA GLU A 29 -15.20 -9.56 -11.36
C GLU A 29 -14.54 -9.16 -10.04
N GLY A 30 -13.40 -8.45 -10.13
CA GLY A 30 -12.67 -7.92 -8.98
C GLY A 30 -13.56 -7.01 -8.14
N ALA A 31 -14.32 -6.11 -8.77
CA ALA A 31 -15.26 -5.22 -8.08
C ALA A 31 -16.38 -5.98 -7.37
N ALA A 32 -16.98 -6.99 -8.02
CA ALA A 32 -18.00 -7.81 -7.39
C ALA A 32 -17.45 -8.60 -6.18
N CYS A 33 -16.25 -9.17 -6.30
CA CYS A 33 -15.57 -9.86 -5.21
C CYS A 33 -15.22 -8.91 -4.05
N PHE A 34 -14.62 -7.77 -4.37
CA PHE A 34 -14.20 -6.76 -3.41
C PHE A 34 -15.40 -6.16 -2.65
N ALA A 35 -16.51 -5.88 -3.36
CA ALA A 35 -17.75 -5.41 -2.75
C ALA A 35 -18.31 -6.40 -1.73
N ARG A 36 -18.27 -7.72 -2.01
CA ARG A 36 -18.71 -8.73 -1.04
C ARG A 36 -17.86 -8.75 0.23
N VAL A 37 -16.55 -8.52 0.13
CA VAL A 37 -15.67 -8.40 1.30
C VAL A 37 -16.01 -7.12 2.08
N CYS A 38 -16.18 -5.99 1.39
CA CYS A 38 -16.60 -4.72 1.98
C CYS A 38 -17.93 -4.83 2.73
N ASP A 39 -18.94 -5.48 2.14
CA ASP A 39 -20.27 -5.65 2.72
C ASP A 39 -20.23 -6.46 4.02
N ARG A 40 -19.33 -7.46 4.11
CA ARG A 40 -19.11 -8.25 5.33
C ARG A 40 -18.33 -7.50 6.40
N ALA A 41 -17.37 -6.66 5.98
CA ALA A 41 -16.56 -5.83 6.86
C ALA A 41 -17.32 -4.62 7.43
N ARG A 42 -18.29 -4.08 6.68
CA ARG A 42 -19.07 -2.89 7.04
C ARG A 42 -19.75 -2.95 8.42
N PRO A 43 -20.50 -3.99 8.81
CA PRO A 43 -21.13 -4.05 10.13
C PRO A 43 -20.11 -4.11 11.28
N LEU A 44 -18.85 -4.41 10.99
CA LEU A 44 -17.76 -4.46 11.96
C LEU A 44 -17.02 -3.12 12.09
N GLY A 45 -17.41 -2.10 11.32
CA GLY A 45 -16.73 -0.81 11.29
C GLY A 45 -15.35 -0.83 10.60
N LEU A 46 -15.07 -1.87 9.81
CA LEU A 46 -13.78 -2.05 9.13
C LEU A 46 -13.78 -1.44 7.72
N VAL A 47 -12.70 -0.75 7.39
CA VAL A 47 -12.36 -0.34 6.01
C VAL A 47 -11.58 -1.47 5.32
N VAL A 48 -11.91 -1.78 4.07
CA VAL A 48 -11.17 -2.76 3.26
C VAL A 48 -10.29 -2.01 2.28
N LEU A 49 -9.00 -2.30 2.33
CA LEU A 49 -7.98 -1.66 1.49
C LEU A 49 -7.57 -2.62 0.39
N LEU A 50 -7.70 -2.21 -0.87
CA LEU A 50 -7.20 -3.00 -2.00
C LEU A 50 -5.78 -2.55 -2.36
N GLU A 51 -4.87 -3.51 -2.48
CA GLU A 51 -3.48 -3.27 -2.84
C GLU A 51 -3.16 -3.85 -4.22
N ALA A 52 -2.57 -3.02 -5.08
CA ALA A 52 -2.05 -3.47 -6.38
C ALA A 52 -0.63 -4.01 -6.23
N MET A 53 -0.33 -5.13 -6.89
CA MET A 53 1.01 -5.72 -6.91
C MET A 53 1.41 -6.06 -8.35
N PRO A 54 2.55 -5.60 -8.88
CA PRO A 54 2.92 -5.73 -10.30
C PRO A 54 2.91 -7.16 -10.85
N PHE A 55 3.14 -8.14 -9.98
CA PHE A 55 3.20 -9.56 -10.28
C PHE A 55 1.87 -10.29 -10.03
N SER A 56 0.79 -9.57 -9.68
CA SER A 56 -0.50 -10.17 -9.38
C SER A 56 -1.57 -9.97 -10.46
N GLY A 57 -2.76 -10.51 -10.21
CA GLY A 57 -3.95 -10.29 -11.03
C GLY A 57 -4.45 -8.85 -11.06
N ILE A 58 -3.96 -8.00 -10.14
CA ILE A 58 -4.28 -6.57 -10.05
C ILE A 58 -2.94 -5.80 -10.08
N PRO A 59 -2.32 -5.64 -11.26
CA PRO A 59 -0.91 -5.26 -11.38
C PRO A 59 -0.61 -3.78 -11.13
N THR A 60 -1.61 -2.90 -11.24
CA THR A 60 -1.37 -1.45 -11.24
C THR A 60 -2.35 -0.72 -10.34
N LEU A 61 -1.92 0.44 -9.84
CA LEU A 61 -2.78 1.35 -9.07
C LEU A 61 -4.04 1.73 -9.87
N ALA A 62 -3.93 1.90 -11.19
CA ALA A 62 -5.06 2.18 -12.07
C ALA A 62 -6.11 1.07 -12.06
N HIS A 63 -5.65 -0.18 -12.08
CA HIS A 63 -6.53 -1.34 -12.01
C HIS A 63 -7.22 -1.41 -10.64
N ALA A 64 -6.46 -1.33 -9.55
CA ALA A 64 -7.03 -1.35 -8.21
C ALA A 64 -8.03 -0.20 -8.00
N TRP A 65 -7.72 1.01 -8.46
CA TRP A 65 -8.64 2.14 -8.37
C TRP A 65 -9.93 1.93 -9.17
N SER A 66 -9.83 1.34 -10.36
CA SER A 66 -11.00 0.98 -11.17
C SER A 66 -11.92 -0.03 -10.45
N ILE A 67 -11.32 -1.02 -9.77
CA ILE A 67 -12.05 -1.99 -8.95
C ILE A 67 -12.73 -1.30 -7.76
N VAL A 68 -12.00 -0.46 -7.02
CA VAL A 68 -12.54 0.28 -5.85
C VAL A 68 -13.70 1.18 -6.25
N GLN A 69 -13.58 1.94 -7.35
CA GLN A 69 -14.67 2.77 -7.86
C GLN A 69 -15.88 1.94 -8.27
N ARG A 70 -15.66 0.84 -9.01
CA ARG A 70 -16.76 0.00 -9.50
C ARG A 70 -17.46 -0.77 -8.37
N ALA A 71 -16.74 -1.15 -7.33
CA ALA A 71 -17.32 -1.80 -6.15
C ALA A 71 -18.31 -0.88 -5.42
N ASP A 72 -18.10 0.44 -5.50
CA ASP A 72 -18.99 1.47 -4.96
C ASP A 72 -19.44 1.17 -3.53
N ARG A 73 -18.46 1.10 -2.62
CA ARG A 73 -18.70 0.90 -1.18
C ARG A 73 -18.11 2.04 -0.36
N PRO A 74 -18.80 2.49 0.69
CA PRO A 74 -18.33 3.59 1.52
C PRO A 74 -17.10 3.22 2.36
N ASN A 75 -16.89 1.93 2.64
CA ASN A 75 -15.75 1.40 3.38
C ASN A 75 -14.68 0.77 2.48
N ALA A 76 -14.66 1.12 1.20
CA ALA A 76 -13.66 0.69 0.24
C ALA A 76 -12.59 1.79 0.05
N ALA A 77 -11.32 1.42 0.20
CA ALA A 77 -10.20 2.32 -0.04
C ALA A 77 -9.01 1.56 -0.65
N LEU A 78 -7.94 2.26 -0.93
CA LEU A 78 -6.69 1.73 -1.47
C LEU A 78 -5.62 1.66 -0.39
N THR A 79 -4.79 0.63 -0.52
CA THR A 79 -3.43 0.62 -0.02
C THR A 79 -2.53 1.14 -1.12
N VAL A 80 -1.73 2.17 -0.82
CA VAL A 80 -0.75 2.74 -1.75
C VAL A 80 0.65 2.38 -1.26
N ASP A 81 1.14 1.21 -1.66
CA ASP A 81 2.55 0.83 -1.49
C ASP A 81 3.39 1.51 -2.58
N LEU A 82 4.35 2.34 -2.17
CA LEU A 82 5.19 3.11 -3.09
C LEU A 82 6.13 2.23 -3.93
N TRP A 83 6.63 1.13 -3.38
CA TRP A 83 7.43 0.18 -4.14
C TRP A 83 6.57 -0.47 -5.23
N HIS A 84 5.35 -0.91 -4.91
CA HIS A 84 4.44 -1.48 -5.90
C HIS A 84 4.04 -0.48 -6.98
N VAL A 85 3.76 0.78 -6.62
CA VAL A 85 3.47 1.84 -7.60
C VAL A 85 4.65 2.11 -8.52
N LEU A 86 5.87 2.17 -7.98
CA LEU A 86 7.07 2.42 -8.77
C LEU A 86 7.42 1.25 -9.70
N ARG A 87 7.22 0.01 -9.26
CA ARG A 87 7.48 -1.19 -10.08
C ARG A 87 6.36 -1.55 -11.04
N GLY A 88 5.11 -1.21 -10.71
CA GLY A 88 3.93 -1.45 -11.54
C GLY A 88 3.69 -0.38 -12.60
N GLY A 89 4.54 0.65 -12.63
CA GLY A 89 4.40 1.81 -13.50
C GLY A 89 3.66 2.95 -12.79
N VAL A 90 4.31 4.12 -12.78
CA VAL A 90 3.73 5.33 -12.21
C VAL A 90 2.88 6.02 -13.27
N ASP A 91 1.61 6.28 -12.93
CA ASP A 91 0.82 7.29 -13.61
C ASP A 91 0.73 8.52 -12.69
N PRO A 92 1.50 9.60 -12.97
CA PRO A 92 1.51 10.81 -12.16
C PRO A 92 0.15 11.51 -12.08
N LEU A 93 -0.69 11.36 -13.11
CA LEU A 93 -2.01 11.99 -13.16
C LEU A 93 -3.00 11.21 -12.31
N LEU A 94 -2.96 9.87 -12.39
CA LEU A 94 -3.86 9.01 -11.63
C LEU A 94 -3.80 9.27 -10.12
N LEU A 95 -2.59 9.36 -9.55
CA LEU A 95 -2.46 9.52 -8.10
C LEU A 95 -3.24 10.74 -7.61
N SER A 96 -3.13 11.87 -8.32
CA SER A 96 -3.86 13.11 -7.99
C SER A 96 -5.38 13.08 -8.24
N GLN A 97 -5.89 12.07 -8.95
CA GLN A 97 -7.33 11.89 -9.20
C GLN A 97 -8.02 11.05 -8.12
N ILE A 98 -7.26 10.30 -7.32
CA ILE A 98 -7.80 9.49 -6.23
C ILE A 98 -8.12 10.42 -5.06
N PRO A 99 -9.36 10.45 -4.52
CA PRO A 99 -9.64 11.23 -3.33
C PRO A 99 -8.76 10.79 -2.14
N GLY A 100 -8.24 11.74 -1.35
CA GLY A 100 -7.34 11.43 -0.22
C GLY A 100 -7.95 10.48 0.81
N ASP A 101 -9.26 10.58 1.04
CA ASP A 101 -10.04 9.69 1.91
C ASP A 101 -10.21 8.26 1.35
N ARG A 102 -9.88 8.05 0.07
CA ARG A 102 -9.80 6.73 -0.57
C ARG A 102 -8.40 6.13 -0.52
N VAL A 103 -7.43 6.80 0.09
CA VAL A 103 -6.12 6.22 0.45
C VAL A 103 -6.15 5.88 1.94
N GLY A 104 -6.40 4.60 2.26
CA GLY A 104 -6.55 4.17 3.66
C GLY A 104 -5.23 3.86 4.36
N THR A 105 -4.19 3.54 3.59
CA THR A 105 -2.82 3.42 4.10
C THR A 105 -1.80 3.66 2.99
N VAL A 106 -0.64 4.15 3.38
CA VAL A 106 0.55 4.26 2.53
C VAL A 106 1.65 3.38 3.12
N GLN A 107 2.19 2.47 2.32
CA GLN A 107 3.36 1.66 2.70
C GLN A 107 4.59 2.20 1.98
N ILE A 108 5.68 2.35 2.72
CA ILE A 108 6.93 2.89 2.19
C ILE A 108 8.02 1.84 2.32
N ALA A 109 8.66 1.57 1.19
CA ALA A 109 9.91 0.84 1.09
C ALA A 109 10.76 1.49 -0.01
N ASP A 110 12.07 1.41 0.14
CA ASP A 110 13.03 1.80 -0.89
C ASP A 110 13.58 0.54 -1.58
N GLY A 111 14.46 0.73 -2.56
CA GLY A 111 15.06 -0.38 -3.31
C GLY A 111 16.12 0.10 -4.28
N ALA A 112 16.76 -0.84 -4.96
CA ALA A 112 17.69 -0.52 -6.04
C ALA A 112 16.98 0.22 -7.17
N ALA A 113 17.69 1.08 -7.92
CA ALA A 113 17.11 1.76 -9.07
C ALA A 113 16.60 0.73 -10.11
N ASP A 114 17.44 -0.26 -10.41
CA ASP A 114 17.12 -1.39 -11.28
C ASP A 114 16.54 -2.55 -10.46
N PRO A 115 15.30 -3.02 -10.75
CA PRO A 115 14.74 -4.21 -10.10
C PRO A 115 15.44 -5.51 -10.50
N GLY A 116 16.17 -5.53 -11.62
CA GLY A 116 16.59 -6.75 -12.29
C GLY A 116 15.42 -7.44 -13.02
N GLU A 117 15.61 -8.70 -13.39
CA GLU A 117 14.66 -9.44 -14.24
C GLU A 117 13.47 -10.03 -13.47
N ASP A 118 13.59 -10.23 -12.16
CA ASP A 118 12.58 -10.87 -11.32
C ASP A 118 12.07 -9.92 -10.22
N LEU A 119 10.83 -9.46 -10.39
CA LEU A 119 10.16 -8.57 -9.43
C LEU A 119 9.83 -9.24 -8.10
N LEU A 120 9.59 -10.56 -8.07
CA LEU A 120 9.40 -11.28 -6.80
C LEU A 120 10.71 -11.36 -6.03
N ALA A 121 11.83 -11.56 -6.72
CA ALA A 121 13.14 -11.48 -6.09
C ALA A 121 13.50 -10.04 -5.63
N ASP A 122 13.05 -9.00 -6.35
CA ASP A 122 13.20 -7.60 -5.94
C ASP A 122 12.36 -7.27 -4.69
N LEU A 123 11.17 -7.85 -4.54
CA LEU A 123 10.30 -7.68 -3.38
C LEU A 123 11.03 -8.00 -2.07
N TYR A 124 11.83 -9.07 -2.05
CA TYR A 124 12.62 -9.52 -0.90
C TYR A 124 13.99 -8.82 -0.76
N ARG A 125 14.26 -7.83 -1.60
CA ARG A 125 15.46 -6.97 -1.55
C ARG A 125 15.10 -5.52 -1.27
N ARG A 126 13.89 -5.25 -0.74
CA ARG A 126 13.48 -3.93 -0.29
C ARG A 126 14.44 -3.39 0.77
N LEU A 127 14.61 -2.08 0.77
CA LEU A 127 15.46 -1.32 1.68
C LEU A 127 14.62 -0.35 2.50
N LEU A 128 15.17 0.14 3.60
CA LEU A 128 14.53 1.21 4.37
C LEU A 128 14.46 2.49 3.53
N PRO A 129 13.42 3.31 3.71
CA PRO A 129 13.31 4.62 3.05
C PRO A 129 14.59 5.46 3.23
N GLY A 130 15.24 5.83 2.12
CA GLY A 130 16.48 6.61 2.11
C GLY A 130 17.77 5.79 1.98
N ASP A 131 17.69 4.47 2.12
CA ASP A 131 18.83 3.57 1.91
C ASP A 131 18.92 3.04 0.46
N GLY A 132 17.93 3.37 -0.39
CA GLY A 132 17.88 2.94 -1.79
C GLY A 132 17.97 4.12 -2.77
N ALA A 133 17.45 3.88 -3.97
CA ALA A 133 17.49 4.81 -5.10
C ALA A 133 16.11 5.02 -5.74
N LEU A 134 15.03 4.55 -5.11
CA LEU A 134 13.68 4.78 -5.61
C LEU A 134 13.27 6.25 -5.44
N PRO A 135 12.58 6.85 -6.42
CA PRO A 135 12.13 8.24 -6.33
C PRO A 135 10.88 8.36 -5.45
N LEU A 136 11.01 8.12 -4.14
CA LEU A 136 9.91 8.14 -3.18
C LEU A 136 9.34 9.54 -2.96
N ARG A 137 10.22 10.56 -2.97
CA ARG A 137 9.87 11.94 -2.60
C ARG A 137 8.73 12.55 -3.42
N PRO A 138 8.72 12.48 -4.77
CA PRO A 138 7.61 13.00 -5.57
C PRO A 138 6.25 12.35 -5.24
N LEU A 139 6.21 11.05 -4.96
CA LEU A 139 4.96 10.36 -4.60
C LEU A 139 4.47 10.80 -3.21
N LEU A 140 5.39 10.90 -2.24
CA LEU A 140 5.07 11.38 -0.89
C LEU A 140 4.56 12.82 -0.90
N GLU A 141 5.15 13.71 -1.70
CA GLU A 141 4.65 15.08 -1.87
C GLU A 141 3.27 15.12 -2.54
N GLY A 142 3.01 14.24 -3.50
CA GLY A 142 1.70 14.06 -4.12
C GLY A 142 0.64 13.66 -3.09
N LEU A 143 0.90 12.58 -2.36
CA LEU A 143 0.04 12.08 -1.30
C LEU A 143 -0.18 13.11 -0.19
N HIS A 144 0.85 13.88 0.16
CA HIS A 144 0.73 14.96 1.15
C HIS A 144 -0.23 16.06 0.70
N ARG A 145 -0.15 16.51 -0.57
CA ARG A 145 -1.06 17.54 -1.13
C ARG A 145 -2.53 17.10 -1.16
N MET A 146 -2.78 15.79 -1.11
CA MET A 146 -4.11 15.21 -1.11
C MET A 146 -4.60 14.85 0.29
N ASP A 147 -3.83 15.17 1.34
CA ASP A 147 -4.10 14.77 2.73
C ASP A 147 -4.22 13.25 2.92
N ALA A 148 -3.52 12.47 2.09
CA ALA A 148 -3.55 11.01 2.08
C ALA A 148 -2.55 10.35 3.05
N LEU A 149 -1.68 11.14 3.72
CA LEU A 149 -0.65 10.63 4.64
C LEU A 149 -1.16 10.46 6.08
N THR A 150 -2.41 10.00 6.25
CA THR A 150 -3.06 9.84 7.58
C THR A 150 -2.68 8.52 8.28
N ASN A 151 -2.22 7.54 7.51
CA ASN A 151 -1.78 6.24 7.99
C ASN A 151 -0.61 5.76 7.13
N VAL A 152 0.62 5.81 7.67
CA VAL A 152 1.85 5.54 6.92
C VAL A 152 2.70 4.53 7.68
N GLY A 153 3.11 3.45 7.01
CA GLY A 153 3.93 2.38 7.57
C GLY A 153 5.16 2.07 6.71
N VAL A 154 6.20 1.54 7.35
CA VAL A 154 7.36 0.98 6.65
C VAL A 154 7.11 -0.50 6.40
N GLU A 155 7.25 -0.94 5.15
CA GLU A 155 7.02 -2.33 4.75
C GLU A 155 8.20 -2.88 3.95
N VAL A 156 9.19 -3.38 4.68
CA VAL A 156 10.47 -3.80 4.11
C VAL A 156 10.68 -5.29 4.33
N PHE A 157 10.67 -6.02 3.23
CA PHE A 157 11.14 -7.42 3.17
C PHE A 157 12.57 -7.39 2.64
N GLY A 158 13.55 -7.50 3.54
CA GLY A 158 14.96 -7.39 3.13
C GLY A 158 15.94 -8.02 4.13
N PRO A 159 17.08 -8.54 3.63
CA PRO A 159 18.07 -9.22 4.46
C PRO A 159 18.68 -8.31 5.53
N ALA A 160 18.69 -6.99 5.30
CA ALA A 160 19.22 -6.01 6.25
C ALA A 160 18.42 -5.93 7.56
N LEU A 161 17.13 -6.30 7.54
CA LEU A 161 16.28 -6.33 8.75
C LEU A 161 16.15 -7.73 9.33
N SER A 162 16.19 -8.78 8.50
CA SER A 162 15.91 -10.16 8.94
C SER A 162 16.90 -10.70 9.99
N SER A 163 18.09 -10.13 10.09
CA SER A 163 19.12 -10.53 11.07
C SER A 163 19.09 -9.71 12.37
N LEU A 164 18.18 -8.75 12.50
CA LEU A 164 18.12 -7.82 13.64
C LEU A 164 17.07 -8.26 14.67
N SER A 165 17.19 -7.75 15.90
CA SER A 165 16.14 -7.94 16.90
C SER A 165 14.89 -7.12 16.54
N PRO A 166 13.68 -7.54 16.97
CA PRO A 166 12.45 -6.78 16.72
C PRO A 166 12.51 -5.32 17.19
N GLU A 167 13.16 -5.06 18.32
CA GLU A 167 13.35 -3.70 18.85
C GLU A 167 14.21 -2.83 17.92
N GLU A 168 15.31 -3.40 17.42
CA GLU A 168 16.20 -2.69 16.50
C GLU A 168 15.53 -2.44 15.15
N ILE A 169 14.75 -3.41 14.65
CA ILE A 169 13.91 -3.23 13.45
C ILE A 169 12.96 -2.06 13.67
N GLY A 170 12.21 -2.05 14.79
CA GLY A 170 11.27 -0.97 15.11
C GLY A 170 11.95 0.41 15.18
N ARG A 171 13.11 0.49 15.83
CA ARG A 171 13.90 1.74 15.95
C ARG A 171 14.36 2.25 14.58
N ARG A 172 14.88 1.38 13.73
CA ARG A 172 15.35 1.74 12.38
C ARG A 172 14.20 2.13 11.46
N SER A 173 13.13 1.35 11.43
CA SER A 173 11.94 1.65 10.63
C SER A 173 11.31 2.99 11.04
N ARG A 174 11.19 3.26 12.34
CA ARG A 174 10.70 4.56 12.83
C ARG A 174 11.60 5.70 12.34
N ARG A 175 12.92 5.56 12.50
CA ARG A 175 13.87 6.60 12.10
C ARG A 175 13.80 6.87 10.59
N ALA A 176 13.76 5.82 9.78
CA ALA A 176 13.66 5.94 8.33
C ALA A 176 12.34 6.61 7.91
N LEU A 177 11.22 6.24 8.54
CA LEU A 177 9.93 6.88 8.31
C LEU A 177 9.94 8.38 8.64
N GLU A 178 10.45 8.75 9.81
CA GLU A 178 10.56 10.14 10.24
C GLU A 178 11.40 10.98 9.25
N LEU A 179 12.49 10.40 8.73
CA LEU A 179 13.33 11.05 7.71
C LEU A 179 12.62 11.16 6.36
N ALA A 180 11.93 10.11 5.91
CA ALA A 180 11.21 10.10 4.64
C ALA A 180 10.08 11.15 4.60
N LEU A 181 9.42 11.36 5.74
CA LEU A 181 8.35 12.35 5.89
C LEU A 181 8.87 13.76 6.26
N GLN A 182 10.18 13.91 6.50
CA GLN A 182 10.74 15.18 6.94
C GLN A 182 10.54 16.29 5.89
N GLY A 183 10.05 17.44 6.37
CA GLY A 183 9.80 18.61 5.54
C GLY A 183 8.52 18.53 4.69
N LEU A 184 7.76 17.44 4.79
CA LEU A 184 6.33 17.47 4.45
C LEU A 184 5.64 18.17 5.63
N GLY A 185 4.90 19.25 5.35
CA GLY A 185 4.23 20.03 6.39
C GLY A 185 3.18 19.18 7.12
N ARG A 186 2.56 19.73 8.16
CA ARG A 186 1.29 19.15 8.61
C ARG A 186 0.25 19.42 7.53
N SER A 187 -0.43 18.38 7.07
CA SER A 187 -1.70 18.53 6.35
C SER A 187 -2.61 19.44 7.16
N GLY A 188 -3.14 20.48 6.51
CA GLY A 188 -3.86 21.60 7.13
C GLY A 188 -5.17 21.19 7.78
#